data_AF-A0A960AG58-F1
#
_entry.id   AF-A0A960AG58-F1
#
_cell.length_a   1.000
_cell.length_b   1.000
_cell.length_c   1.000
_cell.angle_alpha   90.00
_cell.angle_beta   90.00
_cell.angle_gamma   90.00
#
_symmetry.space_group_name_H-M   'P 1'
#
loop_
_entity.id
_entity.type
_entity.pdbx_description
1 polymer ?
#
loop_
_entity_poly.entity_id
_entity_poly.type
_entity_poly.pdbx_seq_one_letter_code
_entity_poly.pdbx_strand_id
1 'polypeptide(L)'
;MTGWVRRHRATLVVLVGLVVAVVVVALSTRGSATTARLDPDNPDPAGAQAVARVLADQGVDVTVVRDADALDRTEVDGGTTVVVTSTELLGRSTIHRLRAHTAEARLVLVEPGPGTTRALGVDAAPSAVSMTGARPADCADPTYDGLEVLVDRAVEYPVDGSCFGGLLAEPDPGVVLLGAGDALSNDQVLRADDAAVALRLLGGSDRLVWYVPSLDDLVAG
;
A
#
# COMPACT_ATOMS: atom_id res chain seq x y z
N MET A 1 53.99 -32.20 -5.34
CA MET A 1 53.17 -31.93 -4.12
C MET A 1 52.32 -30.66 -4.23
N THR A 2 51.89 -30.24 -5.42
CA THR A 2 51.22 -28.94 -5.67
C THR A 2 49.68 -29.00 -5.77
N GLY A 3 49.08 -30.20 -5.82
CA GLY A 3 47.63 -30.37 -5.97
C GLY A 3 46.82 -30.16 -4.68
N TRP A 4 47.39 -30.44 -3.51
CA TRP A 4 46.68 -30.39 -2.23
C TRP A 4 46.42 -28.95 -1.76
N VAL A 5 47.42 -28.07 -1.89
CA VAL A 5 47.32 -26.64 -1.50
C VAL A 5 46.34 -25.88 -2.42
N ARG A 6 46.31 -26.21 -3.72
CA ARG A 6 45.36 -25.61 -4.66
C ARG A 6 43.91 -26.05 -4.41
N ARG A 7 43.71 -27.34 -4.10
CA ARG A 7 42.37 -27.89 -3.86
C ARG A 7 41.76 -27.30 -2.58
N HIS A 8 42.53 -27.14 -1.51
CA HIS A 8 42.06 -26.48 -0.30
C HIS A 8 41.81 -24.98 -0.46
N ARG A 9 42.62 -24.26 -1.25
CA ARG A 9 42.36 -22.85 -1.58
C ARG A 9 41.07 -22.67 -2.39
N ALA A 10 40.81 -23.55 -3.35
CA ALA A 10 39.57 -23.51 -4.13
C ALA A 10 38.34 -23.76 -3.25
N THR A 11 38.39 -24.75 -2.35
CA THR A 11 37.28 -25.01 -1.41
C THR A 11 37.04 -23.83 -0.48
N LEU A 12 38.10 -23.18 0.01
CA LEU A 12 38.00 -22.03 0.92
C LEU A 12 37.38 -20.81 0.22
N VAL A 13 37.73 -20.55 -1.03
CA VAL A 13 37.13 -19.48 -1.84
C VAL A 13 35.64 -19.73 -2.08
N VAL A 14 35.25 -20.97 -2.40
CA VAL A 14 33.83 -21.33 -2.58
C VAL A 14 33.05 -21.16 -1.27
N LEU A 15 33.63 -21.59 -0.15
CA LEU A 15 32.99 -21.51 1.16
C LEU A 15 32.83 -20.05 1.63
N VAL A 16 33.85 -19.22 1.42
CA VAL A 16 33.77 -17.77 1.68
C VAL A 16 32.75 -17.11 0.75
N GLY A 17 32.73 -17.46 -0.53
CA GLY A 17 31.72 -16.96 -1.48
C GLY A 17 30.30 -17.32 -1.06
N LEU A 18 30.09 -18.55 -0.59
CA LEU A 18 28.81 -19.01 -0.06
C LEU A 18 28.41 -18.23 1.21
N VAL A 19 29.34 -18.04 2.15
CA VAL A 19 29.08 -17.27 3.38
C VAL A 19 28.75 -15.82 3.04
N VAL A 20 29.47 -15.20 2.12
CA VAL A 20 29.17 -13.83 1.66
C VAL A 20 27.81 -13.78 1.00
N ALA A 21 27.45 -14.72 0.13
CA ALA A 21 26.13 -14.78 -0.49
C ALA A 21 25.02 -14.94 0.55
N VAL A 22 25.19 -15.83 1.54
CA VAL A 22 24.25 -16.02 2.64
C VAL A 22 24.13 -14.75 3.49
N VAL A 23 25.24 -14.07 3.79
CA VAL A 23 25.25 -12.82 4.55
C VAL A 23 24.58 -11.70 3.78
N VAL A 24 24.80 -11.59 2.46
CA VAL A 24 24.14 -10.62 1.60
C VAL A 24 22.63 -10.87 1.58
N VAL A 25 22.19 -12.11 1.33
CA VAL A 25 20.76 -12.47 1.38
C VAL A 25 20.17 -12.19 2.76
N ALA A 26 20.86 -12.58 3.84
CA ALA A 26 20.41 -12.36 5.21
C ALA A 26 20.45 -10.88 5.64
N LEU A 27 21.20 -10.01 4.97
CA LEU A 27 21.17 -8.56 5.17
C LEU A 27 20.06 -7.92 4.31
N SER A 28 19.78 -8.48 3.13
CA SER A 28 18.66 -8.06 2.28
C SER A 28 17.30 -8.43 2.87
N THR A 29 17.20 -9.52 3.65
CA THR A 29 15.97 -9.94 4.35
C THR A 29 15.82 -9.33 5.75
N ARG A 30 16.68 -8.38 6.15
CA ARG A 30 16.62 -7.70 7.46
C ARG A 30 15.69 -6.49 7.50
N GLY A 31 14.88 -6.26 6.46
CA GLY A 31 13.65 -5.50 6.64
C GLY A 31 12.73 -6.33 7.53
N SER A 32 12.42 -5.85 8.72
CA SER A 32 11.57 -6.51 9.70
C SER A 32 10.33 -7.08 9.01
N ALA A 33 10.25 -8.40 8.86
CA ALA A 33 9.07 -9.05 8.28
C ALA A 33 7.90 -8.81 9.25
N THR A 34 7.16 -7.75 8.95
CA THR A 34 5.93 -7.32 9.59
C THR A 34 4.80 -8.25 9.15
N THR A 35 3.86 -8.51 10.05
CA THR A 35 2.65 -9.29 9.76
C THR A 35 1.43 -8.38 9.60
N ALA A 36 1.63 -7.06 9.56
CA ALA A 36 0.52 -6.13 9.41
C ALA A 36 -0.17 -6.33 8.05
N ARG A 37 -1.51 -6.27 8.06
CA ARG A 37 -2.32 -6.39 6.85
C ARG A 37 -2.03 -5.22 5.92
N LEU A 38 -1.92 -5.53 4.62
CA LEU A 38 -1.60 -4.60 3.53
C LEU A 38 -0.28 -3.83 3.71
N ASP A 39 0.63 -4.37 4.49
CA ASP A 39 1.95 -3.80 4.67
C ASP A 39 2.87 -4.18 3.48
N PRO A 40 3.60 -3.23 2.87
CA PRO A 40 4.46 -3.49 1.71
C PRO A 40 5.68 -4.37 2.06
N ASP A 41 6.05 -4.48 3.33
CA ASP A 41 7.13 -5.36 3.78
C ASP A 41 6.62 -6.75 4.21
N ASN A 42 5.30 -6.97 4.22
CA ASN A 42 4.69 -8.25 4.59
C ASN A 42 4.53 -9.18 3.37
N PRO A 43 5.27 -10.32 3.30
CA PRO A 43 5.15 -11.30 2.22
C PRO A 43 3.97 -12.27 2.39
N ASP A 44 3.31 -12.29 3.55
CA ASP A 44 2.20 -13.21 3.83
C ASP A 44 0.98 -12.91 2.95
N PRO A 45 0.01 -13.84 2.80
CA PRO A 45 -1.19 -13.63 1.98
C PRO A 45 -1.87 -12.27 2.16
N ALA A 46 -1.99 -11.80 3.41
CA ALA A 46 -2.66 -10.55 3.74
C ALA A 46 -1.77 -9.29 3.60
N GLY A 47 -0.49 -9.41 3.27
CA GLY A 47 0.42 -8.29 3.04
C GLY A 47 0.29 -7.70 1.63
N ALA A 48 1.03 -6.63 1.33
CA ALA A 48 0.99 -5.93 0.03
C ALA A 48 2.34 -5.90 -0.72
N GLN A 49 3.29 -6.76 -0.31
CA GLN A 49 4.64 -6.79 -0.86
C GLN A 49 4.70 -7.00 -2.37
N ALA A 50 3.77 -7.78 -2.95
CA ALA A 50 3.73 -8.01 -4.39
C ALA A 50 3.51 -6.71 -5.17
N VAL A 51 2.49 -5.92 -4.78
CA VAL A 51 2.18 -4.63 -5.41
C VAL A 51 3.34 -3.65 -5.22
N ALA A 52 3.86 -3.54 -4.00
CA ALA A 52 4.96 -2.62 -3.70
C ALA A 52 6.21 -2.91 -4.53
N ARG A 53 6.57 -4.19 -4.70
CA ARG A 53 7.71 -4.59 -5.55
C ARG A 53 7.46 -4.28 -7.02
N VAL A 54 6.28 -4.55 -7.54
CA VAL A 54 5.97 -4.25 -8.95
C VAL A 54 6.02 -2.75 -9.20
N LEU A 55 5.47 -1.92 -8.31
CA LEU A 55 5.55 -0.46 -8.43
C LEU A 55 7.02 0.02 -8.45
N ALA A 56 7.85 -0.50 -7.55
CA ALA A 56 9.28 -0.21 -7.53
C ALA A 56 9.99 -0.66 -8.81
N ASP A 57 9.68 -1.86 -9.31
CA ASP A 57 10.22 -2.39 -10.57
C ASP A 57 9.75 -1.58 -11.79
N GLN A 58 8.61 -0.91 -11.71
CA GLN A 58 8.10 0.03 -12.72
C GLN A 58 8.65 1.47 -12.54
N GLY A 59 9.56 1.69 -11.60
CA GLY A 59 10.25 2.98 -11.42
C GLY A 59 9.60 3.95 -10.45
N VAL A 60 8.57 3.54 -9.70
CA VAL A 60 8.00 4.34 -8.60
C VAL A 60 8.93 4.25 -7.39
N ASP A 61 9.30 5.39 -6.82
CA ASP A 61 10.09 5.43 -5.58
C ASP A 61 9.19 5.19 -4.36
N VAL A 62 9.23 3.95 -3.83
CA VAL A 62 8.37 3.49 -2.73
C VAL A 62 9.07 3.71 -1.39
N THR A 63 8.57 4.65 -0.60
CA THR A 63 9.03 4.95 0.76
C THR A 63 8.01 4.47 1.78
N VAL A 64 8.40 3.57 2.69
CA VAL A 64 7.52 3.09 3.76
C VAL A 64 7.73 3.91 5.03
N VAL A 65 6.63 4.42 5.58
CA VAL A 65 6.60 5.26 6.78
C VAL A 65 5.75 4.60 7.84
N ARG A 66 6.24 4.55 9.09
CA ARG A 66 5.68 3.71 10.16
C ARG A 66 5.00 4.48 11.31
N ASP A 67 5.04 5.81 11.24
CA ASP A 67 4.45 6.71 12.21
C ASP A 67 4.29 8.12 11.60
N ALA A 68 3.41 8.92 12.17
CA ALA A 68 3.11 10.25 11.67
C ALA A 68 4.31 11.22 11.78
N ASP A 69 5.20 11.06 12.76
CA ASP A 69 6.37 11.94 12.89
C ASP A 69 7.40 11.67 11.78
N ALA A 70 7.51 10.42 11.33
CA ALA A 70 8.28 10.05 10.15
C ALA A 70 7.62 10.55 8.87
N LEU A 71 6.28 10.57 8.80
CA LEU A 71 5.55 11.16 7.67
C LEU A 71 5.80 12.67 7.58
N ASP A 72 5.75 13.38 8.71
CA ASP A 72 6.00 14.83 8.80
C ASP A 72 7.42 15.20 8.32
N ARG A 73 8.38 14.29 8.46
CA ARG A 73 9.77 14.45 7.96
C ARG A 73 9.96 14.04 6.51
N THR A 74 8.96 13.40 5.90
CA THR A 74 9.02 12.94 4.51
C THR A 74 8.53 14.04 3.58
N GLU A 75 9.25 14.27 2.49
CA GLU A 75 8.85 15.23 1.46
C GLU A 75 7.61 14.72 0.72
N VAL A 76 6.54 15.52 0.74
CA VAL A 76 5.26 15.23 0.08
C VAL A 76 4.86 16.47 -0.72
N ASP A 77 4.67 16.30 -2.02
CA ASP A 77 4.30 17.37 -2.96
C ASP A 77 3.36 16.84 -4.07
N GLY A 78 3.08 17.66 -5.09
CA GLY A 78 2.22 17.29 -6.22
C GLY A 78 2.68 16.12 -7.09
N GLY A 79 3.94 15.66 -6.94
CA GLY A 79 4.46 14.46 -7.59
C GLY A 79 4.39 13.22 -6.69
N THR A 80 3.66 13.27 -5.58
CA THR A 80 3.60 12.22 -4.57
C THR A 80 2.20 11.64 -4.44
N THR A 81 2.10 10.31 -4.39
CA THR A 81 0.92 9.61 -3.87
C THR A 81 1.23 9.14 -2.45
N VAL A 82 0.35 9.41 -1.50
CA VAL A 82 0.43 8.90 -0.12
C VAL A 82 -0.68 7.88 0.07
N VAL A 83 -0.32 6.60 0.18
CA VAL A 83 -1.27 5.54 0.51
C VAL A 83 -1.22 5.24 2.01
N VAL A 84 -2.38 5.20 2.65
CA VAL A 84 -2.51 4.90 4.07
C VAL A 84 -3.30 3.62 4.24
N THR A 85 -2.64 2.60 4.78
CA THR A 85 -3.26 1.34 5.21
C THR A 85 -3.54 1.39 6.71
N SER A 86 -4.23 0.39 7.25
CA SER A 86 -4.58 0.31 8.69
C SER A 86 -5.22 1.61 9.21
N THR A 87 -6.14 2.17 8.44
CA THR A 87 -6.74 3.49 8.68
C THR A 87 -7.55 3.57 9.98
N GLU A 88 -7.86 2.44 10.60
CA GLU A 88 -8.42 2.32 11.95
C GLU A 88 -7.46 2.78 13.06
N LEU A 89 -6.16 2.86 12.77
CA LEU A 89 -5.12 3.34 13.69
C LEU A 89 -4.89 4.86 13.60
N LEU A 90 -5.66 5.57 12.77
CA LEU A 90 -5.55 7.02 12.67
C LEU A 90 -6.45 7.73 13.69
N GLY A 91 -5.83 8.41 14.65
CA GLY A 91 -6.51 9.36 15.53
C GLY A 91 -7.01 10.60 14.77
N ARG A 92 -7.99 11.32 15.32
CA ARG A 92 -8.60 12.51 14.67
C ARG A 92 -7.57 13.61 14.36
N SER A 93 -6.73 13.93 15.34
CA SER A 93 -5.59 14.87 15.22
C SER A 93 -4.63 14.42 14.12
N THR A 94 -4.26 13.14 14.10
CA THR A 94 -3.41 12.54 13.06
C THR A 94 -4.02 12.69 11.66
N ILE A 95 -5.34 12.49 11.51
CA ILE A 95 -6.04 12.68 10.23
C ILE A 95 -5.96 14.14 9.77
N HIS A 96 -6.17 15.10 10.68
CA HIS A 96 -6.07 16.51 10.33
C HIS A 96 -4.64 16.90 9.93
N ARG A 97 -3.64 16.39 10.65
CA ARG A 97 -2.22 16.58 10.33
C ARG A 97 -1.86 15.97 8.98
N LEU A 98 -2.29 14.73 8.74
CA LEU A 98 -2.13 14.03 7.46
C LEU A 98 -2.75 14.83 6.30
N ARG A 99 -3.99 15.31 6.43
CA ARG A 99 -4.66 16.09 5.38
C ARG A 99 -3.93 17.41 5.09
N ALA A 100 -3.38 18.06 6.12
CA ALA A 100 -2.60 19.27 5.95
C ALA A 100 -1.26 19.01 5.24
N HIS A 101 -0.54 17.95 5.63
CA HIS A 101 0.76 17.58 5.05
C HIS A 101 0.64 17.07 3.60
N THR A 102 -0.51 16.51 3.24
CA THR A 102 -0.78 15.93 1.91
C THR A 102 -1.61 16.83 1.00
N ALA A 103 -1.78 18.11 1.33
CA ALA A 103 -2.69 19.02 0.62
C ALA A 103 -2.40 19.19 -0.88
N GLU A 104 -1.14 19.03 -1.29
CA GLU A 104 -0.73 19.10 -2.70
C GLU A 104 -0.61 17.72 -3.36
N ALA A 105 -0.64 16.65 -2.58
CA ALA A 105 -0.42 15.26 -3.00
C ALA A 105 -1.75 14.52 -3.23
N ARG A 106 -1.67 13.35 -3.87
CA ARG A 106 -2.80 12.41 -3.92
C ARG A 106 -2.80 11.55 -2.65
N LEU A 107 -3.83 11.67 -1.83
CA LEU A 107 -4.02 10.88 -0.62
C LEU A 107 -4.98 9.71 -0.89
N VAL A 108 -4.51 8.48 -0.75
CA VAL A 108 -5.30 7.25 -0.88
C VAL A 108 -5.46 6.61 0.49
N LEU A 109 -6.68 6.55 1.00
CA LEU A 109 -7.01 5.90 2.27
C LEU A 109 -7.63 4.54 1.99
N VAL A 110 -7.03 3.49 2.52
CA VAL A 110 -7.51 2.11 2.33
C VAL A 110 -8.47 1.73 3.45
N GLU A 111 -9.68 1.35 3.05
CA GLU A 111 -10.81 0.94 3.90
C GLU A 111 -11.09 1.90 5.09
N PRO A 112 -11.03 3.26 4.94
CA PRO A 112 -11.30 4.19 6.03
C PRO A 112 -12.68 3.93 6.65
N GLY A 113 -12.66 3.69 7.95
CA GLY A 113 -13.88 3.47 8.74
C GLY A 113 -14.64 4.78 9.05
N PRO A 114 -15.81 4.68 9.72
CA PRO A 114 -16.68 5.83 10.00
C PRO A 114 -16.03 6.95 10.81
N GLY A 115 -15.03 6.64 11.64
CA GLY A 115 -14.26 7.63 12.40
C GLY A 115 -13.40 8.49 11.47
N THR A 116 -12.68 7.82 10.57
CA THR A 116 -11.76 8.41 9.61
C THR A 116 -12.50 9.23 8.57
N THR A 117 -13.56 8.69 7.96
CA THR A 117 -14.37 9.43 6.98
C THR A 117 -15.00 10.69 7.56
N ARG A 118 -15.53 10.63 8.79
CA ARG A 118 -16.11 11.81 9.47
C ARG A 118 -15.05 12.88 9.78
N ALA A 119 -13.84 12.48 10.18
CA ALA A 119 -12.74 13.42 10.43
C ALA A 119 -12.25 14.11 9.15
N LEU A 120 -12.42 13.46 7.99
CA LEU A 120 -12.18 14.04 6.66
C LEU A 120 -13.31 14.95 6.18
N GLY A 121 -14.45 14.99 6.87
CA GLY A 121 -15.63 15.75 6.45
C GLY A 121 -16.49 15.03 5.41
N VAL A 122 -16.30 13.72 5.24
CA VAL A 122 -17.09 12.91 4.30
C VAL A 122 -18.38 12.48 4.99
N ASP A 123 -19.50 13.09 4.59
CA ASP A 123 -20.85 12.78 5.08
C ASP A 123 -21.47 11.54 4.42
N ALA A 124 -20.64 10.51 4.19
CA ALA A 124 -21.05 9.22 3.66
C ALA A 124 -20.76 8.14 4.70
N ALA A 125 -21.79 7.40 5.11
CA ALA A 125 -21.64 6.30 6.06
C ALA A 125 -21.11 5.07 5.33
N PRO A 126 -19.87 4.61 5.60
CA PRO A 126 -19.33 3.43 4.94
C PRO A 126 -20.06 2.16 5.38
N SER A 127 -20.22 1.21 4.46
CA SER A 127 -20.82 -0.11 4.73
C SER A 127 -19.92 -1.23 4.29
N ALA A 128 -19.64 -2.17 5.21
CA ALA A 128 -18.91 -3.38 4.87
C ALA A 128 -19.77 -4.32 4.01
N VAL A 129 -19.17 -4.88 2.96
CA VAL A 129 -19.80 -5.82 2.04
C VAL A 129 -18.91 -7.02 1.77
N SER A 130 -19.52 -8.13 1.38
CA SER A 130 -18.82 -9.31 0.87
C SER A 130 -19.19 -9.49 -0.59
N MET A 131 -18.20 -9.74 -1.44
CA MET A 131 -18.44 -9.89 -2.88
C MET A 131 -18.46 -11.37 -3.26
N THR A 132 -19.35 -11.71 -4.19
CA THR A 132 -19.46 -13.06 -4.77
C THR A 132 -19.22 -13.05 -6.28
N GLY A 133 -18.97 -11.88 -6.86
CA GLY A 133 -18.73 -11.66 -8.28
C GLY A 133 -18.04 -10.32 -8.50
N ALA A 134 -17.33 -10.22 -9.62
CA ALA A 134 -16.60 -9.02 -9.98
C ALA A 134 -17.56 -7.84 -10.21
N ARG A 135 -17.10 -6.64 -9.89
CA ARG A 135 -17.83 -5.39 -10.17
C ARG A 135 -17.09 -4.61 -11.23
N PRO A 136 -17.73 -4.28 -12.37
CA PRO A 136 -17.11 -3.44 -13.37
C PRO A 136 -17.04 -1.99 -12.91
N ALA A 137 -16.12 -1.24 -13.49
CA ALA A 137 -16.10 0.21 -13.38
C ALA A 137 -17.41 0.80 -13.93
N ASP A 138 -18.05 1.65 -13.13
CA ASP A 138 -19.30 2.36 -13.42
C ASP A 138 -19.13 3.90 -13.34
N CYS A 139 -17.87 4.36 -13.25
CA CYS A 139 -17.51 5.77 -13.21
C CYS A 139 -17.02 6.29 -14.58
N ALA A 140 -16.90 7.62 -14.70
CA ALA A 140 -16.43 8.29 -15.93
C ALA A 140 -14.90 8.42 -16.03
N ASP A 141 -14.14 7.95 -15.03
CA ASP A 141 -12.69 8.04 -15.02
C ASP A 141 -12.08 7.02 -16.00
N PRO A 142 -11.41 7.46 -17.08
CA PRO A 142 -10.85 6.56 -18.09
C PRO A 142 -9.71 5.69 -17.55
N THR A 143 -9.15 6.02 -16.38
CA THR A 143 -8.14 5.19 -15.69
C THR A 143 -8.66 3.78 -15.41
N TYR A 144 -9.97 3.66 -15.16
CA TYR A 144 -10.61 2.40 -14.77
C TYR A 144 -11.51 1.81 -15.87
N ASP A 145 -11.51 2.39 -17.07
CA ASP A 145 -12.36 1.91 -18.16
C ASP A 145 -12.08 0.44 -18.50
N GLY A 146 -13.16 -0.34 -18.58
CA GLY A 146 -13.14 -1.77 -18.83
C GLY A 146 -12.52 -2.64 -17.74
N LEU A 147 -12.20 -2.10 -16.55
CA LEU A 147 -11.69 -2.89 -15.43
C LEU A 147 -12.82 -3.42 -14.55
N GLU A 148 -12.55 -4.54 -13.88
CA GLU A 148 -13.41 -5.08 -12.81
C GLU A 148 -12.61 -5.39 -11.54
N VAL A 149 -13.25 -5.21 -10.37
CA VAL A 149 -12.66 -5.53 -9.06
C VAL A 149 -13.36 -6.74 -8.43
N LEU A 150 -12.60 -7.65 -7.83
CA LEU A 150 -13.14 -8.80 -7.09
C LEU A 150 -12.33 -9.15 -5.84
N VAL A 151 -12.84 -8.68 -4.69
CA VAL A 151 -12.27 -8.98 -3.36
C VAL A 151 -13.26 -9.69 -2.44
N ASP A 152 -12.77 -10.47 -1.47
CA ASP A 152 -13.63 -11.21 -0.54
C ASP A 152 -14.47 -10.28 0.35
N ARG A 153 -13.87 -9.18 0.81
CA ARG A 153 -14.52 -8.14 1.62
C ARG A 153 -14.12 -6.77 1.13
N ALA A 154 -15.06 -5.85 1.21
CA ALA A 154 -14.84 -4.46 0.83
C ALA A 154 -15.66 -3.51 1.70
N VAL A 155 -15.40 -2.22 1.55
CA VAL A 155 -16.18 -1.13 2.13
C VAL A 155 -16.77 -0.29 1.02
N GLU A 156 -18.09 -0.13 1.01
CA GLU A 156 -18.77 0.76 0.07
C GLU A 156 -18.91 2.16 0.67
N TYR A 157 -18.62 3.17 -0.16
CA TYR A 157 -18.83 4.57 0.16
C TYR A 157 -19.95 5.12 -0.72
N PRO A 158 -21.10 5.55 -0.14
CA PRO A 158 -22.20 6.13 -0.91
C PRO A 158 -21.87 7.58 -1.29
N VAL A 159 -20.87 7.74 -2.15
CA VAL A 159 -20.39 9.01 -2.71
C VAL A 159 -20.74 9.04 -4.19
N ASP A 160 -21.29 10.16 -4.64
CA ASP A 160 -21.65 10.36 -6.05
C ASP A 160 -20.41 10.31 -6.94
N GLY A 161 -20.52 9.62 -8.08
CA GLY A 161 -19.40 9.46 -9.02
C GLY A 161 -18.32 8.48 -8.55
N SER A 162 -18.58 7.71 -7.48
CA SER A 162 -17.75 6.56 -7.11
C SER A 162 -17.71 5.51 -8.24
N CYS A 163 -16.67 4.69 -8.21
CA CYS A 163 -16.42 3.61 -9.15
C CYS A 163 -16.57 2.24 -8.48
N PHE A 164 -16.74 1.21 -9.31
CA PHE A 164 -16.90 -0.18 -8.91
C PHE A 164 -18.08 -0.39 -7.94
N GLY A 165 -19.14 0.40 -8.11
CA GLY A 165 -20.29 0.39 -7.20
C GLY A 165 -19.93 0.83 -5.78
N GLY A 166 -19.17 1.92 -5.65
CA GLY A 166 -18.83 2.53 -4.35
C GLY A 166 -17.54 2.03 -3.71
N LEU A 167 -16.75 1.18 -4.38
CA LEU A 167 -15.50 0.63 -3.82
C LEU A 167 -14.28 1.51 -4.09
N LEU A 168 -14.42 2.54 -4.92
CA LEU A 168 -13.43 3.60 -5.08
C LEU A 168 -14.19 4.93 -5.15
N ALA A 169 -13.89 5.85 -4.23
CA ALA A 169 -14.57 7.14 -4.16
C ALA A 169 -13.57 8.27 -4.01
N GLU A 170 -13.85 9.42 -4.61
CA GLU A 170 -13.05 10.64 -4.45
C GLU A 170 -13.96 11.76 -3.92
N PRO A 171 -14.21 11.81 -2.59
CA PRO A 171 -15.12 12.79 -1.98
C PRO A 171 -14.63 14.24 -2.09
N ASP A 172 -13.31 14.44 -2.15
CA ASP A 172 -12.64 15.74 -2.36
C ASP A 172 -11.54 15.54 -3.41
N PRO A 173 -11.21 16.56 -4.24
CA PRO A 173 -10.10 16.47 -5.17
C PRO A 173 -8.79 16.02 -4.50
N GLY A 174 -8.19 14.95 -5.00
CA GLY A 174 -6.94 14.39 -4.47
C GLY A 174 -7.10 13.48 -3.26
N VAL A 175 -8.31 13.32 -2.69
CA VAL A 175 -8.56 12.40 -1.56
C VAL A 175 -9.38 11.21 -2.05
N VAL A 176 -8.75 10.04 -2.12
CA VAL A 176 -9.38 8.79 -2.58
C VAL A 176 -9.62 7.86 -1.40
N LEU A 177 -10.81 7.26 -1.37
CA LEU A 177 -11.17 6.16 -0.48
C LEU A 177 -11.17 4.88 -1.31
N LEU A 178 -10.26 3.95 -1.01
CA LEU A 178 -10.24 2.61 -1.60
C LEU A 178 -10.95 1.64 -0.65
N GLY A 179 -12.15 1.26 -1.02
CA GLY A 179 -12.98 0.28 -0.30
C GLY A 179 -12.60 -1.17 -0.55
N ALA A 180 -11.98 -1.47 -1.69
CA ALA A 180 -11.48 -2.80 -2.03
C ALA A 180 -10.01 -2.95 -1.60
N GLY A 181 -9.71 -2.82 -0.30
CA GLY A 181 -8.33 -2.84 0.18
C GLY A 181 -7.60 -4.15 -0.10
N ASP A 182 -8.34 -5.27 -0.06
CA ASP A 182 -7.82 -6.59 -0.43
C ASP A 182 -7.33 -6.67 -1.88
N ALA A 183 -7.69 -5.75 -2.79
CA ALA A 183 -7.12 -5.71 -4.14
C ALA A 183 -5.60 -5.45 -4.13
N LEU A 184 -5.08 -4.92 -3.01
CA LEU A 184 -3.65 -4.72 -2.77
C LEU A 184 -2.97 -5.95 -2.14
N SER A 185 -3.73 -6.96 -1.69
CA SER A 185 -3.18 -8.09 -0.94
C SER A 185 -2.49 -9.10 -1.84
N ASN A 186 -1.45 -9.76 -1.32
CA ASN A 186 -0.68 -10.75 -2.07
C ASN A 186 -1.54 -11.93 -2.58
N ASP A 187 -2.61 -12.30 -1.86
CA ASP A 187 -3.47 -13.43 -2.20
C ASP A 187 -4.67 -13.07 -3.11
N GLN A 188 -5.03 -11.79 -3.23
CA GLN A 188 -6.18 -11.37 -4.05
C GLN A 188 -5.80 -10.48 -5.24
N VAL A 189 -4.62 -9.85 -5.26
CA VAL A 189 -4.18 -8.95 -6.35
C VAL A 189 -4.28 -9.54 -7.76
N LEU A 190 -4.27 -10.87 -7.92
CA LEU A 190 -4.41 -11.54 -9.22
C LEU A 190 -5.86 -11.91 -9.60
N ARG A 191 -6.85 -11.49 -8.83
CA ARG A 191 -8.28 -11.70 -9.12
C ARG A 191 -8.80 -10.56 -10.01
N ALA A 192 -9.67 -10.91 -10.95
CA ALA A 192 -10.22 -9.96 -11.93
C ALA A 192 -9.12 -9.02 -12.48
N ASP A 193 -9.31 -7.70 -12.37
CA ASP A 193 -8.31 -6.68 -12.74
C ASP A 193 -7.72 -5.96 -11.53
N ASP A 194 -7.73 -6.58 -10.34
CA ASP A 194 -7.29 -5.96 -9.07
C ASP A 194 -5.85 -5.42 -9.18
N ALA A 195 -4.93 -6.16 -9.82
CA ALA A 195 -3.57 -5.69 -10.10
C ALA A 195 -3.55 -4.41 -10.94
N ALA A 196 -4.39 -4.34 -11.99
CA ALA A 196 -4.43 -3.16 -12.85
C ALA A 196 -4.99 -1.94 -12.10
N VAL A 197 -6.02 -2.13 -11.27
CA VAL A 197 -6.58 -1.10 -10.40
C VAL A 197 -5.52 -0.62 -9.39
N ALA A 198 -4.86 -1.54 -8.69
CA ALA A 198 -3.82 -1.23 -7.71
C ALA A 198 -2.66 -0.43 -8.33
N LEU A 199 -2.14 -0.88 -9.46
CA LEU A 199 -1.01 -0.23 -10.13
C LEU A 199 -1.37 1.14 -10.70
N ARG A 200 -2.57 1.30 -11.27
CA ARG A 200 -3.02 2.61 -11.79
C ARG A 200 -3.33 3.60 -10.67
N LEU A 201 -3.90 3.12 -9.56
CA LEU A 201 -4.22 3.95 -8.41
C LEU A 201 -2.97 4.46 -7.70
N LEU A 202 -1.96 3.59 -7.50
CA LEU A 202 -0.78 3.90 -6.69
C LEU A 202 0.44 4.34 -7.51
N GLY A 203 0.49 3.99 -8.79
CA GLY A 203 1.61 4.30 -9.69
C GLY A 203 1.42 5.54 -10.56
N GLY A 204 0.41 6.37 -10.27
CA GLY A 204 0.16 7.61 -11.02
C GLY A 204 1.15 8.74 -10.74
N SER A 205 2.08 8.54 -9.81
CA SER A 205 3.07 9.51 -9.34
C SER A 205 4.47 8.89 -9.32
N ASP A 206 5.52 9.71 -9.45
CA ASP A 206 6.91 9.24 -9.40
C ASP A 206 7.30 8.71 -8.01
N ARG A 207 6.65 9.22 -6.95
CA ARG A 207 6.85 8.82 -5.56
C ARG A 207 5.59 8.25 -4.94
N LEU A 208 5.77 7.17 -4.20
CA LEU A 208 4.73 6.56 -3.37
C LEU A 208 5.21 6.49 -1.91
N VAL A 209 4.56 7.26 -1.05
CA VAL A 209 4.72 7.13 0.40
C VAL A 209 3.67 6.15 0.92
N TRP A 210 4.11 5.01 1.42
CA TRP A 210 3.25 4.01 2.05
C TRP A 210 3.26 4.21 3.56
N TYR A 211 2.24 4.90 4.07
CA TYR A 211 2.09 5.14 5.49
C TYR A 211 1.32 3.99 6.15
N VAL A 212 1.99 3.29 7.06
CA VAL A 212 1.42 2.23 7.90
C VAL A 212 1.40 2.74 9.34
N PRO A 213 0.28 3.30 9.81
CA PRO A 213 0.18 3.86 11.15
C PRO A 213 0.39 2.81 12.24
N SER A 214 0.84 3.28 13.38
CA SER A 214 1.05 2.52 14.60
C SER A 214 0.00 2.85 15.67
N LEU A 215 0.06 2.18 16.82
CA LEU A 215 -0.82 2.53 17.95
C LEU A 215 -0.58 3.95 18.48
N ASP A 216 0.63 4.50 18.31
CA ASP A 216 0.96 5.85 18.76
C ASP A 216 0.18 6.89 17.94
N ASP A 217 -0.10 6.59 16.67
CA ASP A 217 -0.86 7.46 15.76
C ASP A 217 -2.37 7.50 16.08
N LEU A 218 -2.86 6.52 16.85
CA LEU A 218 -4.24 6.47 17.32
C LEU A 218 -4.44 7.35 18.56
N VAL A 219 -3.43 7.40 19.42
CA VAL A 219 -3.49 8.10 20.73
C VAL A 219 -2.85 9.49 20.70
N ALA A 220 -2.05 9.81 19.68
CA ALA A 220 -1.47 11.13 19.48
C ALA A 220 -2.60 12.17 19.50
N GLY A 221 -2.56 13.07 20.49
CA GLY A 221 -3.57 14.12 20.72
C GLY A 221 -3.09 15.46 20.21
#